data_AF-A0A971GG82-F1
#
_entry.id   AF-A0A971GG82-F1
#
_cell.length_a   1.000
_cell.length_b   1.000
_cell.length_c   1.000
_cell.angle_alpha   90.00
_cell.angle_beta   90.00
_cell.angle_gamma   90.00
#
_symmetry.space_group_name_H-M   'P 1'
#
loop_
_entity.id
_entity.type
_entity.pdbx_description
1 polymer ?
#
loop_
_entity_poly.entity_id
_entity_poly.type
_entity_poly.pdbx_seq_one_letter_code
_entity_poly.pdbx_strand_id
1 'polypeptide(L)'
;MMSRRSFAAVFVFLLLSLAFAGASWGQDIDTPEQMQDQIDLMIHGERGAGGIIQRLAKMETDLFGRELPGSISERQMGLLNFVKNGTLGQPSMVFKTGLAEWAIAHEVRPDLSMARRIAEIERQLEGEVGEGRPLAMRLERLLSLLFPGQLAWQDVNIPANLVFKATFVDRVSPKSAVAGDVVRLKLEEDLAVEGYLVAPRGSRVIAKVESVKPPRSFGRPSEIKFAFERLEPLGPEAVPVFLG
;
A
#
# COMPACT_ATOMS: atom_id res chain seq x y z
N MET A 1 31.53 27.46 45.21
CA MET A 1 31.01 26.44 46.15
C MET A 1 29.51 26.30 45.90
N MET A 2 29.13 25.62 44.81
CA MET A 2 27.73 25.43 44.42
C MET A 2 27.08 24.40 45.35
N SER A 3 25.93 24.75 45.92
CA SER A 3 25.30 23.99 47.00
C SER A 3 24.81 22.62 46.53
N ARG A 4 24.98 21.60 47.39
CA ARG A 4 24.50 20.21 47.20
C ARG A 4 22.99 20.10 46.88
N ARG A 5 22.21 21.16 47.07
CA ARG A 5 20.78 21.22 46.76
C ARG A 5 20.49 21.48 45.27
N SER A 6 21.40 22.14 44.55
CA SER A 6 21.26 22.39 43.11
C SER A 6 21.55 21.17 42.25
N PHE A 7 22.33 20.20 42.76
CA PHE A 7 22.66 18.96 42.04
C PHE A 7 21.49 17.96 42.05
N ALA A 8 20.73 17.90 43.15
CA ALA A 8 19.55 17.03 43.27
C ALA A 8 18.39 17.48 42.36
N ALA A 9 18.19 18.79 42.20
CA ALA A 9 17.14 19.33 41.35
C ALA A 9 17.42 19.13 39.85
N VAL A 10 18.69 19.20 39.43
CA VAL A 10 19.10 18.95 38.03
C VAL A 10 19.03 17.45 37.69
N PHE A 11 19.30 16.55 38.65
CA PHE A 11 19.21 15.11 38.43
C PHE A 11 17.75 14.60 38.34
N VAL A 12 16.82 15.22 39.08
CA VAL A 12 15.38 14.89 38.99
C VAL A 12 14.77 15.41 37.67
N PHE A 13 15.25 16.54 37.14
CA PHE A 13 14.79 17.05 35.84
C PHE A 13 15.34 16.24 34.65
N LEU A 14 16.54 15.65 34.78
CA LEU A 14 17.14 14.79 33.76
C LEU A 14 16.55 13.36 33.74
N LEU A 15 15.89 12.93 34.82
CA LEU A 15 15.21 11.63 34.92
C LEU A 15 13.73 11.70 34.51
N LEU A 16 13.11 12.88 34.44
CA LEU A 16 11.75 13.06 33.94
C LEU A 16 11.66 13.33 32.42
N SER A 17 12.78 13.60 31.75
CA SER A 17 12.81 13.77 30.28
C SER A 17 12.93 12.46 29.49
N LEU A 18 13.08 11.31 30.16
CA LEU A 18 13.10 9.98 29.53
C LEU A 18 11.72 9.30 29.43
N ALA A 19 10.64 9.93 29.91
CA ALA A 19 9.29 9.36 29.87
C ALA A 19 8.46 9.78 28.63
N PHE A 20 9.05 10.55 27.71
CA PHE A 20 8.45 10.84 26.39
C PHE A 20 9.25 10.17 25.26
N ALA A 21 9.60 8.89 25.45
CA ALA A 21 9.76 8.01 24.32
C ALA A 21 8.36 7.84 23.73
N GLY A 22 8.11 8.53 22.61
CA GLY A 22 6.90 8.30 21.82
C GLY A 22 6.72 6.81 21.65
N ALA A 23 5.48 6.34 21.80
CA ALA A 23 5.11 5.00 21.39
C ALA A 23 5.48 4.87 19.91
N SER A 24 6.68 4.36 19.63
CA SER A 24 6.98 3.76 18.35
C SER A 24 6.00 2.61 18.26
N TRP A 25 4.99 2.76 17.43
CA TRP A 25 4.28 1.64 16.87
C TRP A 25 5.36 0.73 16.32
N GLY A 26 5.66 -0.35 17.05
CA GLY A 26 6.62 -1.33 16.61
C GLY A 26 6.13 -1.79 15.25
N GLN A 27 6.88 -1.49 14.19
CA GLN A 27 6.73 -2.26 12.98
C GLN A 27 7.17 -3.66 13.37
N ASP A 28 6.22 -4.60 13.43
CA ASP A 28 6.55 -6.01 13.51
C ASP A 28 7.55 -6.29 12.39
N ILE A 29 8.74 -6.80 12.75
CA ILE A 29 9.73 -7.19 11.76
C ILE A 29 9.11 -8.39 11.04
N ASP A 30 8.68 -8.19 9.79
CA ASP A 30 8.16 -9.27 8.97
C ASP A 30 9.19 -10.40 8.88
N THR A 31 8.76 -11.63 9.17
CA THR A 31 9.61 -12.81 8.94
C THR A 31 9.91 -12.96 7.44
N PRO A 32 11.02 -13.61 7.07
CA PRO A 32 11.34 -13.84 5.66
C PRO A 32 10.22 -14.52 4.86
N GLU A 33 9.43 -15.38 5.49
CA GLU A 33 8.26 -16.03 4.88
C GLU A 33 7.12 -15.03 4.63
N GLN A 34 6.79 -14.18 5.62
CA GLN A 34 5.77 -13.14 5.47
C GLN A 34 6.14 -12.13 4.39
N MET A 35 7.41 -11.73 4.32
CA MET A 35 7.91 -10.84 3.28
C MET A 35 7.79 -11.48 1.89
N GLN A 36 8.13 -12.77 1.76
CA GLN A 36 7.97 -13.48 0.49
C GLN A 36 6.50 -13.59 0.08
N ASP A 37 5.62 -13.94 1.03
CA ASP A 37 4.18 -13.99 0.79
C ASP A 37 3.62 -12.65 0.31
N GLN A 38 4.07 -11.55 0.91
CA GLN A 38 3.65 -10.22 0.48
C GLN A 38 4.08 -9.94 -0.96
N ILE A 39 5.33 -10.23 -1.33
CA ILE A 39 5.83 -9.99 -2.69
C ILE A 39 5.04 -10.85 -3.71
N ASP A 40 4.84 -12.13 -3.43
CA ASP A 40 4.11 -13.04 -4.31
C ASP A 40 2.65 -12.60 -4.52
N LEU A 41 1.96 -12.23 -3.44
CA LEU A 41 0.58 -11.72 -3.51
C LEU A 41 0.50 -10.41 -4.31
N MET A 42 1.46 -9.50 -4.17
CA MET A 42 1.46 -8.25 -4.92
C MET A 42 1.70 -8.47 -6.43
N ILE A 43 2.61 -9.39 -6.78
CA ILE A 43 3.03 -9.59 -8.18
C ILE A 43 2.08 -10.54 -8.91
N HIS A 44 1.79 -11.70 -8.34
CA HIS A 44 1.02 -12.77 -8.99
C HIS A 44 -0.40 -12.92 -8.42
N GLY A 45 -0.67 -12.46 -7.20
CA GLY A 45 -1.99 -12.54 -6.58
C GLY A 45 -2.21 -13.82 -5.76
N GLU A 46 -1.21 -14.69 -5.69
CA GLU A 46 -1.23 -15.94 -4.94
C GLU A 46 0.15 -16.19 -4.32
N ARG A 47 0.19 -17.03 -3.28
CA ARG A 47 1.47 -17.46 -2.71
C ARG A 47 2.14 -18.44 -3.66
N GLY A 48 3.43 -18.23 -3.92
CA GLY A 48 4.23 -19.14 -4.73
C GLY A 48 4.40 -20.52 -4.05
N ALA A 49 4.55 -21.55 -4.88
CA ALA A 49 4.85 -22.90 -4.41
C ALA A 49 6.35 -23.10 -4.17
N GLY A 50 6.68 -23.96 -3.20
CA GLY A 50 8.07 -24.34 -2.90
C GLY A 50 8.71 -23.51 -1.77
N GLY A 51 10.01 -23.71 -1.58
CA GLY A 51 10.77 -23.00 -0.53
C GLY A 51 11.11 -21.56 -0.92
N ILE A 52 11.40 -20.71 0.08
CA ILE A 52 11.72 -19.28 -0.10
C ILE A 52 12.76 -19.05 -1.21
N ILE A 53 13.85 -19.83 -1.24
CA ILE A 53 14.92 -19.65 -2.24
C ILE A 53 14.39 -19.82 -3.67
N GLN A 54 13.56 -20.83 -3.92
CA GLN A 54 12.98 -21.11 -5.23
C GLN A 54 11.97 -20.02 -5.63
N ARG A 55 11.11 -19.61 -4.68
CA ARG A 55 10.12 -18.54 -4.89
C ARG A 55 10.81 -17.21 -5.20
N LEU A 56 11.85 -16.87 -4.44
CA LEU A 56 12.64 -15.66 -4.62
C LEU A 56 13.35 -15.64 -5.98
N ALA A 57 14.04 -16.72 -6.36
CA ALA A 57 14.68 -16.85 -7.67
C ALA A 57 13.68 -16.73 -8.83
N LYS A 58 12.50 -17.35 -8.70
CA LYS A 58 11.42 -17.22 -9.66
C LYS A 58 10.94 -15.78 -9.78
N MET A 59 10.68 -15.12 -8.65
CA MET A 59 10.21 -13.73 -8.61
C MET A 59 11.19 -12.78 -9.29
N GLU A 60 12.49 -12.94 -9.03
CA GLU A 60 13.54 -12.14 -9.68
C GLU A 60 13.63 -12.40 -11.18
N THR A 61 13.47 -13.66 -11.60
CA THR A 61 13.42 -14.02 -13.02
C THR A 61 12.20 -13.42 -13.71
N ASP A 62 11.03 -13.47 -13.08
CA ASP A 62 9.80 -12.92 -13.63
C ASP A 62 9.84 -11.38 -13.71
N LEU A 63 10.51 -10.71 -12.76
CA LEU A 63 10.65 -9.26 -12.71
C LEU A 63 11.78 -8.71 -13.58
N PHE A 64 12.95 -9.37 -13.56
CA PHE A 64 14.21 -8.85 -14.13
C PHE A 64 14.85 -9.77 -15.18
N GLY A 65 14.34 -10.99 -15.38
CA GLY A 65 14.89 -11.98 -16.31
C GLY A 65 16.14 -12.70 -15.80
N ARG A 66 16.52 -12.51 -14.53
CA ARG A 66 17.68 -13.14 -13.89
C ARG A 66 17.53 -13.16 -12.38
N GLU A 67 18.23 -14.08 -11.73
CA GLU A 67 18.43 -14.03 -10.28
C GLU A 67 19.37 -12.90 -9.88
N LEU A 68 19.12 -12.31 -8.71
CA LEU A 68 19.95 -11.25 -8.14
C LEU A 68 20.99 -11.83 -7.16
N PRO A 69 22.20 -11.27 -7.13
CA PRO A 69 23.20 -11.67 -6.15
C PRO A 69 22.86 -11.15 -4.74
N GLY A 70 23.42 -11.78 -3.72
CA GLY A 70 23.30 -11.35 -2.31
C GLY A 70 22.65 -12.39 -1.40
N SER A 71 22.58 -12.07 -0.12
CA SER A 71 21.84 -12.86 0.86
C SER A 71 20.33 -12.81 0.60
N ILE A 72 19.59 -13.78 1.15
CA ILE A 72 18.12 -13.84 1.02
C ILE A 72 17.48 -12.54 1.50
N SER A 73 17.90 -12.02 2.65
CA SER A 73 17.35 -10.79 3.22
C SER A 73 17.61 -9.56 2.35
N GLU A 74 18.83 -9.42 1.80
CA GLU A 74 19.17 -8.30 0.90
C GLU A 74 18.31 -8.34 -0.37
N ARG A 75 18.12 -9.53 -0.94
CA ARG A 75 17.32 -9.75 -2.14
C ARG A 75 15.84 -9.46 -1.90
N GLN A 76 15.26 -9.96 -0.81
CA GLN A 76 13.86 -9.71 -0.47
C GLN A 76 13.60 -8.23 -0.18
N MET A 77 14.49 -7.56 0.55
CA MET A 77 14.39 -6.11 0.79
C MET A 77 14.55 -5.31 -0.51
N GLY A 78 15.46 -5.72 -1.39
CA GLY A 78 15.62 -5.14 -2.72
C GLY A 78 14.34 -5.25 -3.56
N LEU A 79 13.71 -6.42 -3.56
CA LEU A 79 12.42 -6.64 -4.21
C LEU A 79 11.31 -5.79 -3.60
N LEU A 80 11.19 -5.75 -2.27
CA LEU A 80 10.18 -4.96 -1.60
C LEU A 80 10.33 -3.47 -1.91
N ASN A 81 11.57 -2.97 -1.94
CA ASN A 81 11.85 -1.59 -2.32
C ASN A 81 11.50 -1.34 -3.79
N PHE A 82 11.90 -2.21 -4.71
CA PHE A 82 11.52 -2.07 -6.12
C PHE A 82 10.00 -2.10 -6.33
N VAL A 83 9.31 -3.02 -5.66
CA VAL A 83 7.88 -3.27 -5.84
C VAL A 83 7.02 -2.21 -5.17
N LYS A 84 7.25 -1.96 -3.87
CA LYS A 84 6.35 -1.19 -3.01
C LYS A 84 6.91 0.17 -2.63
N ASN A 85 8.12 0.22 -2.07
CA ASN A 85 8.60 1.41 -1.37
C ASN A 85 9.17 2.48 -2.32
N GLY A 86 9.74 2.06 -3.44
CA GLY A 86 10.58 2.90 -4.29
C GLY A 86 12.01 3.02 -3.75
N THR A 87 12.85 3.75 -4.46
CA THR A 87 14.20 4.12 -4.03
C THR A 87 14.43 5.61 -4.27
N LEU A 88 15.56 6.13 -3.80
CA LEU A 88 15.95 7.51 -4.06
C LEU A 88 16.01 7.76 -5.58
N GLY A 89 15.14 8.61 -6.10
CA GLY A 89 15.10 8.97 -7.52
C GLY A 89 14.35 7.99 -8.43
N GLN A 90 13.71 6.93 -7.90
CA GLN A 90 12.83 6.05 -8.69
C GLN A 90 11.56 5.66 -7.93
N PRO A 91 10.37 5.91 -8.50
CA PRO A 91 9.12 5.46 -7.91
C PRO A 91 8.99 3.94 -8.00
N SER A 92 8.18 3.37 -7.10
CA SER A 92 7.95 1.93 -7.01
C SER A 92 7.20 1.37 -8.21
N MET A 93 7.26 0.05 -8.39
CA MET A 93 6.47 -0.65 -9.40
C MET A 93 4.96 -0.47 -9.20
N VAL A 94 4.49 -0.44 -7.94
CA VAL A 94 3.07 -0.15 -7.61
C VAL A 94 2.67 1.24 -8.11
N PHE A 95 3.49 2.26 -7.85
CA PHE A 95 3.25 3.62 -8.34
C PHE A 95 3.18 3.63 -9.87
N LYS A 96 4.19 3.08 -10.52
CA LYS A 96 4.32 3.02 -11.98
C LYS A 96 3.14 2.29 -12.64
N THR A 97 2.72 1.16 -12.07
CA THR A 97 1.58 0.38 -12.57
C THR A 97 0.27 1.15 -12.38
N GLY A 98 0.06 1.78 -11.22
CA GLY A 98 -1.12 2.59 -10.97
C GLY A 98 -1.22 3.80 -11.90
N LEU A 99 -0.10 4.47 -12.16
CA LEU A 99 -0.05 5.59 -13.11
C LEU A 99 -0.38 5.13 -14.54
N ALA A 100 0.21 4.03 -15.00
CA ALA A 100 -0.07 3.48 -16.32
C ALA A 100 -1.53 3.02 -16.46
N GLU A 101 -2.10 2.39 -15.44
CA GLU A 101 -3.49 1.97 -15.41
C GLU A 101 -4.45 3.16 -15.45
N TRP A 102 -4.20 4.18 -14.63
CA TRP A 102 -5.01 5.40 -14.61
C TRP A 102 -4.97 6.16 -15.94
N ALA A 103 -3.81 6.19 -16.62
CA ALA A 103 -3.68 6.86 -17.91
C ALA A 103 -4.62 6.30 -18.98
N ILE A 104 -4.95 5.00 -18.91
CA ILE A 104 -5.79 4.31 -19.88
C ILE A 104 -7.23 4.14 -19.41
N ALA A 105 -7.44 3.78 -18.15
CA ALA A 105 -8.74 3.41 -17.63
C ALA A 105 -9.40 4.51 -16.79
N HIS A 106 -8.67 5.58 -16.44
CA HIS A 106 -9.09 6.63 -15.50
C HIS A 106 -9.59 6.08 -14.15
N GLU A 107 -9.10 4.90 -13.76
CA GLU A 107 -9.36 4.22 -12.49
C GLU A 107 -8.22 3.21 -12.27
N VAL A 108 -7.83 2.98 -11.02
CA VAL A 108 -6.89 1.91 -10.64
C VAL A 108 -7.63 0.73 -10.01
N ARG A 109 -7.06 -0.48 -10.16
CA ARG A 109 -7.64 -1.73 -9.63
C ARG A 109 -6.62 -2.45 -8.73
N PRO A 110 -6.37 -1.93 -7.52
CA PRO A 110 -5.34 -2.47 -6.61
C PRO A 110 -5.65 -3.88 -6.09
N ASP A 111 -6.87 -4.38 -6.26
CA ASP A 111 -7.27 -5.76 -5.91
C ASP A 111 -6.78 -6.80 -6.93
N LEU A 112 -6.31 -6.39 -8.10
CA LEU A 112 -5.70 -7.26 -9.08
C LEU A 112 -4.18 -7.31 -8.87
N SER A 113 -3.58 -8.46 -9.17
CA SER A 113 -2.12 -8.62 -9.15
C SER A 113 -1.45 -7.74 -10.21
N MET A 114 -0.22 -7.31 -9.95
CA MET A 114 0.50 -6.43 -10.90
C MET A 114 0.71 -7.10 -12.25
N ALA A 115 1.02 -8.41 -12.29
CA ALA A 115 1.17 -9.14 -13.54
C ALA A 115 -0.12 -9.09 -14.38
N ARG A 116 -1.29 -9.22 -13.73
CA ARG A 116 -2.59 -9.12 -14.41
C ARG A 116 -2.87 -7.70 -14.90
N ARG A 117 -2.61 -6.69 -14.07
CA ARG A 117 -2.81 -5.27 -14.43
C ARG A 117 -1.97 -4.88 -15.63
N ILE A 118 -0.68 -5.23 -15.63
CA ILE A 118 0.23 -4.99 -16.77
C ILE A 118 -0.27 -5.69 -18.03
N ALA A 119 -0.66 -6.97 -17.94
CA ALA A 119 -1.18 -7.71 -19.10
C ALA A 119 -2.48 -7.12 -19.67
N GLU A 120 -3.34 -6.53 -18.82
CA GLU A 120 -4.55 -5.85 -19.28
C GLU A 120 -4.23 -4.53 -19.98
N ILE A 121 -3.27 -3.75 -19.49
CA ILE A 121 -2.79 -2.52 -20.15
C ILE A 121 -2.15 -2.86 -21.51
N GLU A 122 -1.31 -3.90 -21.57
CA GLU A 122 -0.71 -4.38 -22.83
C GLU A 122 -1.77 -4.79 -23.85
N ARG A 123 -2.79 -5.57 -23.44
CA ARG A 123 -3.89 -5.93 -24.35
C ARG A 123 -4.63 -4.71 -24.90
N GLN A 124 -4.80 -3.67 -24.08
CA GLN A 124 -5.48 -2.45 -24.50
C GLN A 124 -4.62 -1.59 -25.43
N LEU A 125 -3.30 -1.52 -25.20
CA LEU A 125 -2.39 -0.66 -25.97
C LEU A 125 -1.77 -1.33 -27.20
N GLU A 126 -1.33 -2.58 -27.05
CA GLU A 126 -0.55 -3.33 -28.04
C GLU A 126 -1.35 -4.47 -28.68
N GLY A 127 -2.53 -4.82 -28.15
CA GLY A 127 -3.41 -5.88 -28.68
C GLY A 127 -3.04 -7.30 -28.26
N GLU A 128 -1.85 -7.49 -27.71
CA GLU A 128 -1.33 -8.77 -27.20
C GLU A 128 -0.60 -8.59 -25.87
N VAL A 129 -0.43 -9.69 -25.13
CA VAL A 129 0.35 -9.69 -23.88
C VAL A 129 1.82 -9.94 -24.22
N GLY A 130 2.72 -9.16 -23.61
CA GLY A 130 4.16 -9.30 -23.77
C GLY A 130 4.78 -10.51 -23.06
N GLU A 131 4.22 -11.71 -23.25
CA GLU A 131 4.67 -12.92 -22.56
C GLU A 131 6.16 -13.23 -22.76
N GLY A 132 6.75 -13.91 -21.77
CA GLY A 132 8.18 -14.28 -21.79
C GLY A 132 9.16 -13.15 -21.54
N ARG A 133 8.71 -11.88 -21.48
CA ARG A 133 9.55 -10.73 -21.11
C ARG A 133 9.40 -10.39 -19.62
N PRO A 134 10.47 -9.88 -18.97
CA PRO A 134 10.41 -9.48 -17.57
C PRO A 134 9.35 -8.38 -17.34
N LEU A 135 8.60 -8.49 -16.25
CA LEU A 135 7.51 -7.56 -15.92
C LEU A 135 7.98 -6.11 -15.79
N ALA A 136 9.18 -5.89 -15.24
CA ALA A 136 9.74 -4.54 -15.14
C ALA A 136 9.93 -3.90 -16.51
N MET A 137 10.52 -4.64 -17.47
CA MET A 137 10.74 -4.14 -18.84
C MET A 137 9.43 -3.85 -19.56
N ARG A 138 8.43 -4.72 -19.37
CA ARG A 138 7.09 -4.54 -19.92
C ARG A 138 6.46 -3.24 -19.40
N LEU A 139 6.50 -3.01 -18.09
CA LEU A 139 5.96 -1.80 -17.48
C LEU A 139 6.66 -0.52 -17.96
N GLU A 140 8.00 -0.50 -18.02
CA GLU A 140 8.75 0.66 -18.51
C GLU A 140 8.42 0.98 -19.97
N ARG A 141 8.24 -0.05 -20.81
CA ARG A 141 7.79 0.12 -22.19
C ARG A 141 6.42 0.79 -22.25
N LEU A 142 5.45 0.31 -21.47
CA LEU A 142 4.11 0.92 -21.41
C LEU A 142 4.17 2.38 -20.97
N LEU A 143 4.95 2.68 -19.93
CA LEU A 143 5.13 4.06 -19.48
C LEU A 143 5.72 4.96 -20.55
N SER A 144 6.72 4.49 -21.31
CA SER A 144 7.31 5.28 -22.40
C SER A 144 6.35 5.55 -23.56
N LEU A 145 5.37 4.66 -23.77
CA LEU A 145 4.31 4.87 -24.77
C LEU A 145 3.24 5.85 -24.28
N LEU A 146 2.92 5.82 -22.99
CA LEU A 146 1.88 6.64 -22.36
C LEU A 146 2.34 8.07 -22.07
N PHE A 147 3.59 8.23 -21.67
CA PHE A 147 4.13 9.49 -21.18
C PHE A 147 5.41 9.84 -21.94
N PRO A 148 5.34 10.72 -22.96
CA PRO A 148 6.52 11.16 -23.68
C PRO A 148 7.38 12.06 -22.76
N GLY A 149 8.51 11.53 -22.28
CA GLY A 149 9.47 12.27 -21.46
C GLY A 149 9.67 11.68 -20.07
N GLN A 150 10.34 12.43 -19.21
CA GLN A 150 10.58 11.99 -17.83
C GLN A 150 9.31 12.19 -16.99
N LEU A 151 8.90 11.14 -16.28
CA LEU A 151 7.80 11.23 -15.33
C LEU A 151 8.15 12.21 -14.21
N ALA A 152 7.33 13.24 -14.04
CA ALA A 152 7.42 14.14 -12.90
C ALA A 152 6.69 13.50 -11.70
N TRP A 153 7.39 13.38 -10.58
CA TRP A 153 6.86 12.88 -9.33
C TRP A 153 7.62 13.52 -8.17
N GLN A 154 6.97 13.67 -7.02
CA GLN A 154 7.56 14.24 -5.82
C GLN A 154 6.76 13.79 -4.60
N ASP A 155 7.34 13.99 -3.41
CA ASP A 155 6.62 13.87 -2.16
C ASP A 155 5.62 15.02 -2.04
N VAL A 156 4.38 14.70 -1.66
CA VAL A 156 3.29 15.67 -1.53
C VAL A 156 2.76 15.62 -0.11
N ASN A 157 2.67 16.79 0.53
CA ASN A 157 2.07 16.90 1.85
C ASN A 157 0.55 16.97 1.71
N ILE A 158 -0.15 15.95 2.21
CA ILE A 158 -1.60 15.91 2.15
C ILE A 158 -2.17 16.77 3.28
N PRO A 159 -2.98 17.80 2.98
CA PRO A 159 -3.55 18.66 4.02
C PRO A 159 -4.52 17.88 4.90
N ALA A 160 -4.53 18.23 6.20
CA ALA A 160 -5.48 17.66 7.14
C ALA A 160 -6.93 17.99 6.74
N ASN A 161 -7.86 17.10 7.10
CA ASN A 161 -9.30 17.24 6.86
C ASN A 161 -9.69 17.34 5.38
N LEU A 162 -8.89 16.77 4.47
CA LEU A 162 -9.30 16.63 3.08
C LEU A 162 -10.46 15.63 2.99
N VAL A 163 -11.55 16.05 2.35
CA VAL A 163 -12.76 15.24 2.18
C VAL A 163 -12.76 14.57 0.81
N PHE A 164 -13.08 13.29 0.77
CA PHE A 164 -13.26 12.51 -0.46
C PHE A 164 -14.46 11.57 -0.34
N LYS A 165 -14.94 11.03 -1.46
CA LYS A 165 -16.02 10.05 -1.51
C LYS A 165 -15.48 8.65 -1.76
N ALA A 166 -16.06 7.66 -1.09
CA ALA A 166 -15.70 6.26 -1.28
C ALA A 166 -16.94 5.36 -1.30
N THR A 167 -16.91 4.33 -2.13
CA THR A 167 -17.97 3.31 -2.21
C THR A 167 -17.47 1.99 -1.62
N PHE A 168 -18.35 1.25 -0.94
CA PHE A 168 -18.04 -0.11 -0.49
C PHE A 168 -17.82 -1.05 -1.68
N VAL A 169 -16.72 -1.79 -1.65
CA VAL A 169 -16.45 -2.92 -2.56
C VAL A 169 -16.98 -4.21 -1.93
N ASP A 170 -16.72 -4.38 -0.63
CA ASP A 170 -17.21 -5.53 0.12
C ASP A 170 -18.66 -5.35 0.54
N ARG A 171 -19.46 -6.42 0.40
CA ARG A 171 -20.83 -6.43 0.89
C ARG A 171 -20.83 -6.68 2.39
N VAL A 172 -21.33 -5.72 3.16
CA VAL A 172 -21.45 -5.84 4.62
C VAL A 172 -22.91 -6.06 5.02
N SER A 173 -23.16 -6.95 5.98
CA SER A 173 -24.50 -7.25 6.49
C SER A 173 -24.48 -7.36 8.03
N PRO A 174 -25.45 -6.75 8.74
CA PRO A 174 -25.53 -6.87 10.21
C PRO A 174 -25.74 -8.29 10.74
N LYS A 175 -26.10 -9.24 9.86
CA LYS A 175 -26.29 -10.65 10.23
C LYS A 175 -24.98 -11.43 10.30
N SER A 176 -23.97 -11.03 9.53
CA SER A 176 -22.73 -11.79 9.34
C SER A 176 -21.48 -11.03 9.75
N ALA A 177 -21.56 -9.69 9.84
CA ALA A 177 -20.43 -8.87 10.24
C ALA A 177 -20.06 -9.12 11.71
N VAL A 178 -18.77 -9.15 11.98
CA VAL A 178 -18.15 -9.30 13.30
C VAL A 178 -17.22 -8.11 13.55
N ALA A 179 -17.13 -7.66 14.79
CA ALA A 179 -16.16 -6.63 15.16
C ALA A 179 -14.74 -7.10 14.83
N GLY A 180 -13.96 -6.23 14.17
CA GLY A 180 -12.63 -6.54 13.65
C GLY A 180 -12.60 -6.92 12.17
N ASP A 181 -13.74 -7.21 11.54
CA ASP A 181 -13.79 -7.52 10.10
C ASP A 181 -13.24 -6.36 9.28
N VAL A 182 -12.30 -6.67 8.37
CA VAL A 182 -11.78 -5.70 7.40
C VAL A 182 -12.80 -5.51 6.29
N VAL A 183 -13.07 -4.25 5.96
CA VAL A 183 -14.02 -3.86 4.93
C VAL A 183 -13.31 -2.95 3.94
N ARG A 184 -13.31 -3.37 2.66
CA ARG A 184 -12.70 -2.62 1.58
C ARG A 184 -13.71 -1.69 0.93
N LEU A 185 -13.27 -0.47 0.74
CA LEU A 185 -13.92 0.55 -0.06
C LEU A 185 -12.97 0.99 -1.18
N LYS A 186 -13.52 1.70 -2.16
CA LYS A 186 -12.75 2.32 -3.23
C LYS A 186 -13.09 3.79 -3.40
N LEU A 187 -12.10 4.59 -3.72
CA LEU A 187 -12.25 6.01 -4.00
C LEU A 187 -13.14 6.24 -5.24
N GLU A 188 -14.09 7.17 -5.17
CA GLU A 188 -15.02 7.46 -6.29
C GLU A 188 -14.47 8.42 -7.34
N GLU A 189 -13.59 9.33 -6.93
CA GLU A 189 -13.04 10.42 -7.73
C GLU A 189 -11.52 10.50 -7.52
N ASP A 190 -10.78 11.09 -8.47
CA ASP A 190 -9.34 11.30 -8.30
C ASP A 190 -9.06 12.26 -7.14
N LEU A 191 -8.14 11.87 -6.26
CA LEU A 191 -7.59 12.74 -5.23
C LEU A 191 -6.30 13.39 -5.74
N ALA A 192 -6.37 14.68 -6.02
CA ALA A 192 -5.23 15.50 -6.38
C ALA A 192 -4.92 16.54 -5.28
N VAL A 193 -3.64 16.77 -5.03
CA VAL A 193 -3.14 17.78 -4.08
C VAL A 193 -2.05 18.58 -4.81
N GLU A 194 -2.17 19.90 -4.81
CA GLU A 194 -1.21 20.80 -5.49
C GLU A 194 -0.97 20.48 -6.98
N GLY A 195 -2.00 19.92 -7.66
CA GLY A 195 -1.91 19.51 -9.06
C GLY A 195 -1.26 18.14 -9.29
N TYR A 196 -0.81 17.46 -8.23
CA TYR A 196 -0.30 16.09 -8.30
C TYR A 196 -1.39 15.09 -7.98
N LEU A 197 -1.48 14.03 -8.79
CA LEU A 197 -2.35 12.90 -8.56
C LEU A 197 -1.79 12.05 -7.41
N VAL A 198 -2.49 12.07 -6.26
CA VAL A 198 -2.07 11.35 -5.04
C VAL A 198 -2.69 9.94 -5.02
N ALA A 199 -4.01 9.88 -5.17
CA ALA A 199 -4.76 8.63 -5.19
C ALA A 199 -5.81 8.68 -6.30
N PRO A 200 -5.65 7.90 -7.38
CA PRO A 200 -6.65 7.83 -8.43
C PRO A 200 -7.96 7.23 -7.94
N ARG A 201 -9.04 7.51 -8.66
CA ARG A 201 -10.29 6.76 -8.56
C ARG A 201 -10.00 5.26 -8.54
N GLY A 202 -10.70 4.52 -7.69
CA GLY A 202 -10.48 3.08 -7.49
C GLY A 202 -9.38 2.74 -6.48
N SER A 203 -8.59 3.72 -6.00
CA SER A 203 -7.66 3.50 -4.88
C SER A 203 -8.36 2.91 -3.67
N ARG A 204 -7.67 1.99 -2.98
CA ARG A 204 -8.25 1.22 -1.89
C ARG A 204 -8.35 2.06 -0.63
N VAL A 205 -9.52 2.01 0.01
CA VAL A 205 -9.75 2.55 1.35
C VAL A 205 -10.08 1.39 2.28
N ILE A 206 -9.40 1.31 3.41
CA ILE A 206 -9.57 0.26 4.41
C ILE A 206 -10.33 0.82 5.60
N ALA A 207 -11.41 0.13 5.96
CA ALA A 207 -12.12 0.30 7.22
C ALA A 207 -12.19 -1.03 7.97
N LYS A 208 -12.51 -0.97 9.26
CA LYS A 208 -12.85 -2.13 10.07
C LYS A 208 -14.23 -1.97 10.68
N VAL A 209 -14.91 -3.09 10.89
CA VAL A 209 -16.12 -3.12 11.70
C VAL A 209 -15.74 -2.88 13.15
N GLU A 210 -16.17 -1.75 13.72
CA GLU A 210 -15.93 -1.41 15.12
C GLU A 210 -16.91 -2.16 16.03
N SER A 211 -18.20 -2.13 15.68
CA SER A 211 -19.24 -2.84 16.43
C SER A 211 -20.45 -3.15 15.56
N VAL A 212 -21.17 -4.21 15.94
CA VAL A 212 -22.39 -4.66 15.25
C VAL A 212 -23.51 -4.81 16.27
N LYS A 213 -24.65 -4.18 15.99
CA LYS A 213 -25.92 -4.43 16.66
C LYS A 213 -26.79 -5.27 15.73
N PRO A 214 -26.92 -6.58 15.99
CA PRO A 214 -27.68 -7.46 15.11
C PRO A 214 -29.17 -7.11 15.13
N PRO A 215 -29.92 -7.52 14.08
CA PRO A 215 -31.36 -7.35 14.06
C PRO A 215 -32.00 -8.09 15.24
N ARG A 216 -32.91 -7.42 15.95
CA ARG A 216 -33.64 -7.96 17.11
C ARG A 216 -35.14 -7.99 16.83
N SER A 217 -35.86 -8.86 17.55
CA SER A 217 -37.33 -8.94 17.48
C SER A 217 -37.98 -7.57 17.72
N PHE A 218 -39.20 -7.39 17.20
CA PHE A 218 -40.00 -6.16 17.33
C PHE A 218 -39.49 -4.95 16.54
N GLY A 219 -38.93 -5.14 15.35
CA GLY A 219 -38.62 -4.04 14.42
C GLY A 219 -37.52 -3.09 14.88
N ARG A 220 -36.69 -3.51 15.84
CA ARG A 220 -35.57 -2.70 16.33
C ARG A 220 -34.49 -2.61 15.24
N PRO A 221 -33.99 -1.41 14.91
CA PRO A 221 -33.00 -1.25 13.85
C PRO A 221 -31.70 -1.98 14.21
N SER A 222 -31.10 -2.60 13.20
CA SER A 222 -29.72 -3.08 13.25
C SER A 222 -28.76 -1.94 12.89
N GLU A 223 -27.55 -1.97 13.43
CA GLU A 223 -26.53 -0.93 13.22
C GLU A 223 -25.17 -1.60 13.03
N ILE A 224 -24.37 -1.11 12.10
CA ILE A 224 -22.95 -1.43 12.00
C ILE A 224 -22.20 -0.11 12.11
N LYS A 225 -21.21 -0.07 13.01
CA LYS A 225 -20.27 1.03 13.10
C LYS A 225 -18.95 0.64 12.44
N PHE A 226 -18.39 1.56 11.68
CA PHE A 226 -17.12 1.38 10.99
C PHE A 226 -16.10 2.36 11.55
N ALA A 227 -14.88 1.86 11.77
CA ALA A 227 -13.69 2.68 11.96
C ALA A 227 -12.92 2.71 10.65
N PHE A 228 -12.82 3.87 10.02
CA PHE A 228 -11.96 4.05 8.85
C PHE A 228 -10.51 4.10 9.33
N GLU A 229 -9.60 3.44 8.61
CA GLU A 229 -8.20 3.34 9.01
C GLU A 229 -7.31 4.13 8.06
N ARG A 230 -7.36 3.81 6.77
CA ARG A 230 -6.41 4.36 5.80
C ARG A 230 -6.89 4.34 4.35
N LEU A 231 -6.38 5.27 3.56
CA LEU A 231 -6.37 5.28 2.10
C LEU A 231 -4.99 4.79 1.63
N GLU A 232 -4.96 3.93 0.61
CA GLU A 232 -3.75 3.45 -0.05
C GLU A 232 -3.55 4.26 -1.36
N PRO A 233 -2.69 5.29 -1.36
CA PRO A 233 -2.41 6.11 -2.54
C PRO A 233 -1.47 5.38 -3.52
N LEU A 234 -1.03 6.07 -4.58
CA LEU A 234 0.03 5.55 -5.46
C LEU A 234 1.39 5.46 -4.77
N GLY A 235 1.63 6.38 -3.81
CA GLY A 235 2.85 6.42 -3.01
C GLY A 235 2.93 5.27 -2.00
N PRO A 236 4.12 5.05 -1.41
CA PRO A 236 4.35 3.94 -0.49
C PRO A 236 3.68 4.14 0.89
N GLU A 237 3.38 5.37 1.25
CA GLU A 237 2.82 5.73 2.56
C GLU A 237 1.29 5.71 2.52
N ALA A 238 0.69 4.91 3.41
CA ALA A 238 -0.76 4.93 3.59
C ALA A 238 -1.20 6.20 4.33
N VAL A 239 -2.30 6.78 3.89
CA VAL A 239 -2.83 8.03 4.43
C VAL A 239 -3.89 7.69 5.48
N PRO A 240 -3.74 8.10 6.76
CA PRO A 240 -4.77 7.87 7.77
C PRO A 240 -6.10 8.55 7.39
N VAL A 241 -7.20 7.83 7.59
CA VAL A 241 -8.56 8.33 7.28
C VAL A 241 -9.40 8.22 8.53
N PHE A 242 -10.27 9.20 8.76
CA PHE A 242 -11.28 9.17 9.82
C PHE A 242 -12.63 9.60 9.25
N LEU A 243 -13.70 9.19 9.93
CA LEU A 243 -15.04 9.68 9.63
C LEU A 243 -15.22 11.03 10.33
N GLY A 244 -15.45 12.08 9.55
CA GLY A 244 -15.78 13.44 10.02
C GLY A 244 -17.27 13.66 10.21
#